data_AF-A0A9W5QMY8-F1
#
_entry.id   AF-A0A9W5QMY8-F1
#
_cell.length_a   1.000
_cell.length_b   1.000
_cell.length_c   1.000
_cell.angle_alpha   90.00
_cell.angle_beta   90.00
_cell.angle_gamma   90.00
#
_symmetry.space_group_name_H-M   'P 1'
#
loop_
_entity.id
_entity.type
_entity.pdbx_description
1 polymer ?
#
loop_
_entity_poly.entity_id
_entity_poly.type
_entity_poly.pdbx_seq_one_letter_code
_entity_poly.pdbx_strand_id
1 'polypeptide(L)'
;MSMECREKYIRQIANILTSKTKHTTGCLIEGEGDVCLEFQKELINALQDNHALVCHIDFKDYTSETDCIAALKRVRKQLSSNRQDGKSLFLILTSFERVEKKTMDAVKVLIGSRSLGINLLVSANKRFVHLVGLTEYLVTLNKSNAVFSELYRYSTQKVLASLKNDSWGEADES
;
A
#
# COMPACT_ATOMS: atom_id res chain seq x y z
N MET A 1 7.58 -14.27 15.40
CA MET A 1 6.37 -13.51 15.05
C MET A 1 5.24 -14.50 14.88
N SER A 2 4.24 -14.51 15.76
CA SER A 2 3.08 -15.37 15.56
C SER A 2 2.30 -14.96 14.31
N MET A 3 1.86 -15.93 13.51
CA MET A 3 1.07 -15.66 12.29
C MET A 3 -0.23 -14.90 12.62
N GLU A 4 -0.84 -15.17 13.77
CA GLU A 4 -2.04 -14.48 14.24
C GLU A 4 -1.84 -12.97 14.49
N CYS A 5 -0.69 -12.56 15.05
CA CYS A 5 -0.41 -11.15 15.29
C CYS A 5 -0.25 -10.37 13.97
N ARG A 6 0.41 -10.98 12.98
CA ARG A 6 0.56 -10.40 11.65
C ARG A 6 -0.78 -10.28 10.94
N GLU A 7 -1.61 -11.32 10.97
CA GLU A 7 -2.93 -11.30 10.35
C GLU A 7 -3.83 -10.23 10.97
N LYS A 8 -3.86 -10.12 12.31
CA LYS A 8 -4.60 -9.05 13.01
C LYS A 8 -4.13 -7.66 12.59
N TYR A 9 -2.82 -7.46 12.45
CA TYR A 9 -2.24 -6.20 12.00
C TYR A 9 -2.66 -5.86 10.55
N ILE A 10 -2.59 -6.82 9.63
CA ILE A 10 -3.03 -6.65 8.23
C ILE A 10 -4.51 -6.30 8.17
N ARG A 11 -5.38 -7.03 8.89
CA ARG A 11 -6.82 -6.76 8.95
C ARG A 11 -7.10 -5.36 9.51
N GLN A 12 -6.36 -4.93 10.53
CA GLN A 12 -6.49 -3.59 11.09
C GLN A 12 -6.17 -2.51 10.04
N ILE A 13 -5.10 -2.68 9.25
CA ILE A 13 -4.77 -1.77 8.16
C ILE A 13 -5.88 -1.78 7.10
N ALA A 14 -6.32 -2.96 6.65
CA ALA A 14 -7.39 -3.08 5.67
C ALA A 14 -8.65 -2.33 6.12
N ASN A 15 -9.07 -2.50 7.39
CA ASN A 15 -10.21 -1.81 7.98
C ASN A 15 -10.04 -0.28 8.02
N ILE A 16 -8.83 0.21 8.32
CA ILE A 16 -8.54 1.64 8.28
C ILE A 16 -8.69 2.16 6.85
N LEU A 17 -8.12 1.44 5.87
CA LEU A 17 -8.14 1.85 4.46
C LEU A 17 -9.53 1.79 3.82
N THR A 18 -10.40 0.86 4.26
CA THR A 18 -11.78 0.70 3.76
C THR A 18 -12.82 1.46 4.58
N SER A 19 -12.44 2.06 5.71
CA SER A 19 -13.35 2.86 6.53
C SER A 19 -13.98 3.98 5.69
N LYS A 20 -15.28 4.26 5.92
CA LYS A 20 -16.00 5.28 5.16
C LYS A 20 -15.36 6.66 5.37
N THR A 21 -14.63 7.12 4.37
CA THR A 21 -14.03 8.46 4.32
C THR A 21 -14.74 9.32 3.29
N LYS A 22 -14.68 10.65 3.47
CA LYS A 22 -15.21 11.63 2.50
C LYS A 22 -14.38 11.69 1.20
N HIS A 23 -13.16 11.15 1.23
CA HIS A 23 -12.17 11.27 0.16
C HIS A 23 -11.47 9.94 -0.08
N THR A 24 -10.94 9.73 -1.28
CA THR A 24 -10.15 8.54 -1.58
C THR A 24 -8.93 8.43 -0.66
N THR A 25 -8.80 7.27 -0.04
CA THR A 25 -7.70 6.90 0.83
C THR A 25 -6.47 6.56 -0.02
N GLY A 26 -5.30 6.96 0.46
CA GLY A 26 -4.03 6.54 -0.12
C GLY A 26 -3.07 6.08 0.97
N CYS A 27 -2.30 5.03 0.70
CA CYS A 27 -1.26 4.53 1.59
C CYS A 27 0.03 4.25 0.82
N LEU A 28 1.14 4.79 1.32
CA LEU A 28 2.49 4.43 0.88
C LEU A 28 3.00 3.29 1.76
N ILE A 29 3.56 2.25 1.18
CA ILE A 29 4.29 1.19 1.89
C ILE A 29 5.77 1.40 1.55
N GLU A 30 6.58 1.66 2.56
CA GLU A 30 8.01 1.86 2.43
C GLU A 30 8.75 0.64 2.99
N GLY A 31 9.61 0.04 2.17
CA GLY A 31 10.43 -1.10 2.56
C GLY A 31 11.08 -1.79 1.37
N GLU A 32 11.86 -2.83 1.63
CA GLU A 32 12.49 -3.63 0.58
C GLU A 32 11.44 -4.26 -0.35
N GLY A 33 11.78 -4.38 -1.64
CA GLY A 33 10.81 -4.74 -2.69
C GLY A 33 10.09 -6.07 -2.45
N ASP A 34 10.80 -7.11 -2.03
CA ASP A 34 10.20 -8.44 -1.84
C ASP A 34 9.35 -8.49 -0.56
N VAL A 35 9.79 -7.79 0.49
CA VAL A 35 9.03 -7.67 1.75
C VAL A 35 7.75 -6.86 1.54
N CYS A 36 7.85 -5.76 0.77
CA CYS A 36 6.69 -4.98 0.33
C CYS A 36 5.70 -5.81 -0.48
N LEU A 37 6.18 -6.63 -1.42
CA LEU A 37 5.32 -7.47 -2.26
C LEU A 37 4.54 -8.50 -1.42
N GLU A 38 5.22 -9.23 -0.54
CA GLU A 38 4.55 -10.22 0.33
C GLU A 38 3.54 -9.55 1.27
N PHE A 39 3.91 -8.42 1.87
CA PHE A 39 2.98 -7.63 2.68
C PHE A 39 1.76 -7.13 1.89
N GLN A 40 1.97 -6.66 0.65
CA GLN A 40 0.88 -6.21 -0.23
C GLN A 40 -0.05 -7.35 -0.61
N LYS A 41 0.45 -8.57 -0.86
CA LYS A 41 -0.39 -9.74 -1.15
C LYS A 41 -1.32 -10.07 0.02
N GLU A 42 -0.79 -10.06 1.25
CA GLU A 42 -1.61 -10.27 2.44
C GLU A 42 -2.68 -9.18 2.60
N LEU A 43 -2.30 -7.92 2.38
CA LEU A 43 -3.22 -6.79 2.45
C LEU A 43 -4.27 -6.82 1.31
N ILE A 44 -3.91 -7.27 0.10
CA ILE A 44 -4.83 -7.49 -1.01
C ILE A 44 -5.95 -8.45 -0.59
N ASN A 45 -5.58 -9.59 -0.01
CA ASN A 45 -6.56 -10.59 0.44
C ASN A 45 -7.51 -9.98 1.47
N ALA A 46 -6.98 -9.30 2.49
CA ALA A 46 -7.81 -8.64 3.51
C ALA A 46 -8.71 -7.52 2.95
N LEU A 47 -8.26 -6.80 1.91
CA LEU A 47 -9.08 -5.80 1.23
C LEU A 47 -10.22 -6.45 0.43
N GLN A 48 -9.95 -7.56 -0.25
CA GLN A 48 -10.96 -8.32 -1.00
C GLN A 48 -12.02 -8.92 -0.07
N ASP A 49 -11.61 -9.43 1.10
CA ASP A 49 -12.50 -9.90 2.17
C ASP A 49 -13.42 -8.77 2.66
N ASN A 50 -12.91 -7.53 2.68
CA ASN A 50 -13.68 -6.32 2.97
C ASN A 50 -14.48 -5.80 1.76
N HIS A 51 -14.79 -6.67 0.79
CA HIS A 51 -15.57 -6.40 -0.42
C HIS A 51 -14.98 -5.30 -1.33
N ALA A 52 -13.66 -5.06 -1.30
CA ALA A 52 -13.01 -4.15 -2.23
C ALA A 52 -12.80 -4.79 -3.61
N LEU A 53 -12.92 -3.98 -4.67
CA LEU A 53 -12.42 -4.36 -5.99
C LEU A 53 -10.97 -3.88 -6.11
N VAL A 54 -10.06 -4.84 -6.24
CA VAL A 54 -8.62 -4.60 -6.23
C VAL A 54 -8.03 -4.89 -7.62
N CYS A 55 -7.21 -3.97 -8.12
CA CYS A 55 -6.30 -4.24 -9.24
C CYS A 55 -4.86 -3.99 -8.80
N HIS A 56 -4.01 -4.98 -9.02
CA HIS A 56 -2.59 -4.96 -8.64
C HIS A 56 -1.71 -4.90 -9.89
N ILE A 57 -0.64 -4.11 -9.82
CA ILE A 57 0.41 -4.01 -10.83
C ILE A 57 1.76 -4.07 -10.12
N ASP A 58 2.60 -5.05 -10.47
CA ASP A 58 4.01 -5.00 -10.12
C ASP A 58 4.82 -4.39 -11.28
N PHE A 59 5.51 -3.28 -11.03
CA PHE A 59 6.35 -2.67 -12.05
C PHE A 59 7.63 -3.46 -12.36
N LYS A 60 7.93 -4.51 -11.59
CA LYS A 60 8.98 -5.48 -11.96
C LYS A 60 8.59 -6.33 -13.17
N ASP A 61 7.30 -6.51 -13.45
CA ASP A 61 6.80 -7.30 -14.60
C ASP A 61 7.03 -6.61 -15.95
N TYR A 62 7.50 -5.36 -15.96
CA TYR A 62 7.65 -4.54 -17.15
C TYR A 62 9.12 -4.20 -17.40
N THR A 63 9.51 -4.23 -18.68
CA THR A 63 10.90 -4.03 -19.11
C THR A 63 11.30 -2.56 -19.21
N SER A 64 10.34 -1.62 -19.27
CA SER A 64 10.60 -0.20 -19.38
C SER A 64 9.63 0.67 -18.57
N GLU A 65 10.05 1.88 -18.22
CA GLU A 65 9.18 2.84 -17.52
C GLU A 65 7.95 3.22 -18.37
N THR A 66 8.10 3.28 -19.69
CA THR A 66 6.97 3.58 -20.59
C THR A 66 5.90 2.49 -20.51
N ASP A 67 6.31 1.22 -20.41
CA ASP A 67 5.38 0.10 -20.28
C ASP A 67 4.70 0.09 -18.92
N CYS A 68 5.42 0.42 -17.83
CA CYS A 68 4.83 0.62 -16.51
C CYS A 68 3.71 1.67 -16.56
N ILE A 69 3.97 2.83 -17.18
CA ILE A 69 2.98 3.91 -17.30
C ILE A 69 1.80 3.51 -18.18
N ALA A 70 2.05 2.78 -19.27
CA ALA A 70 0.99 2.28 -20.14
C ALA A 70 0.08 1.27 -19.41
N ALA A 71 0.68 0.34 -18.66
CA ALA A 71 -0.04 -0.60 -17.83
C ALA A 71 -0.86 0.10 -16.74
N LEU A 72 -0.28 1.08 -16.07
CA LEU A 72 -0.96 1.90 -15.07
C LEU A 72 -2.21 2.58 -15.64
N LYS A 73 -2.10 3.20 -16.83
CA LYS A 73 -3.23 3.83 -17.53
C LYS A 73 -4.31 2.82 -17.90
N ARG A 74 -3.91 1.65 -18.42
CA ARG A 74 -4.82 0.57 -18.81
C ARG A 74 -5.62 0.05 -17.62
N VAL A 75 -4.94 -0.28 -16.52
CA VAL A 75 -5.58 -0.82 -15.32
C VAL A 75 -6.50 0.21 -14.67
N ARG A 76 -6.10 1.49 -14.61
CA ARG A 76 -6.99 2.57 -14.17
C ARG A 76 -8.30 2.58 -14.96
N LYS A 77 -8.22 2.47 -16.29
CA LYS A 77 -9.42 2.45 -17.15
C LYS A 77 -10.29 1.23 -16.83
N GLN A 78 -9.70 0.05 -16.73
CA GLN A 78 -10.41 -1.19 -16.37
C GLN A 78 -11.11 -1.08 -15.02
N LEU A 79 -10.42 -0.62 -13.98
CA LEU A 79 -10.96 -0.47 -12.64
C LEU A 79 -12.13 0.53 -12.60
N SER A 80 -12.04 1.62 -13.36
CA SER A 80 -13.12 2.60 -13.48
C SER A 80 -14.36 2.05 -14.21
N SER A 81 -14.15 1.22 -15.23
CA SER A 81 -15.24 0.58 -15.99
C SER A 81 -15.93 -0.54 -15.23
N ASN A 82 -15.21 -1.24 -14.36
CA ASN A 82 -15.73 -2.34 -13.54
C ASN A 82 -16.27 -1.88 -12.18
N ARG A 83 -16.57 -0.59 -12.02
CA ARG A 83 -17.12 -0.06 -10.77
C ARG A 83 -18.43 -0.79 -10.44
N GLN A 84 -18.52 -1.29 -9.22
CA GLN A 84 -19.71 -1.94 -8.68
C GLN A 84 -20.23 -1.13 -7.50
N ASP A 85 -21.54 -0.97 -7.40
CA ASP A 85 -22.16 -0.23 -6.31
C ASP A 85 -21.80 -0.82 -4.96
N GLY A 86 -21.45 0.06 -4.01
CA GLY A 86 -21.06 -0.32 -2.65
C GLY A 86 -19.64 -0.85 -2.48
N LYS A 87 -18.89 -1.14 -3.56
CA LYS A 87 -17.49 -1.61 -3.46
C LYS A 87 -16.48 -0.48 -3.55
N SER A 88 -15.52 -0.49 -2.64
CA SER A 88 -14.35 0.38 -2.70
C SER A 88 -13.39 -0.08 -3.80
N LEU A 89 -12.88 0.85 -4.59
CA LEU A 89 -11.91 0.57 -5.66
C LEU A 89 -10.49 0.78 -5.13
N PHE A 90 -9.59 -0.18 -5.34
CA PHE A 90 -8.18 -0.06 -4.97
C PHE A 90 -7.28 -0.32 -6.18
N LEU A 91 -6.39 0.63 -6.43
CA LEU A 91 -5.26 0.47 -7.33
C LEU A 91 -4.01 0.26 -6.49
N ILE A 92 -3.39 -0.90 -6.66
CA ILE A 92 -2.24 -1.33 -5.88
C ILE A 92 -1.03 -1.43 -6.80
N LEU A 93 0.03 -0.69 -6.47
CA LEU A 93 1.27 -0.64 -7.22
C LEU A 93 2.42 -1.18 -6.38
N THR A 94 3.23 -2.05 -6.97
CA THR A 94 4.47 -2.56 -6.36
C THR A 94 5.69 -2.06 -7.11
N SER A 95 6.77 -1.80 -6.38
CA SER A 95 8.07 -1.38 -6.91
C SER A 95 8.02 -0.02 -7.64
N PHE A 96 7.44 1.01 -7.00
CA PHE A 96 7.23 2.32 -7.64
C PHE A 96 8.54 3.01 -8.08
N GLU A 97 9.67 2.70 -7.46
CA GLU A 97 11.00 3.17 -7.89
C GLU A 97 11.35 2.80 -9.33
N ARG A 98 10.68 1.80 -9.91
CA ARG A 98 10.83 1.41 -11.32
C ARG A 98 10.42 2.51 -12.30
N VAL A 99 9.67 3.52 -11.87
CA VAL A 99 9.28 4.67 -12.72
C VAL A 99 9.92 5.98 -12.25
N GLU A 100 11.08 5.92 -11.59
CA GLU A 100 11.69 7.10 -10.99
C GLU A 100 11.92 8.24 -12.00
N LYS A 101 12.41 7.96 -13.21
CA LYS A 101 12.65 9.01 -14.22
C LYS A 101 11.35 9.56 -14.82
N LYS A 102 10.28 8.77 -14.80
CA LYS A 102 8.92 9.15 -15.22
C LYS A 102 7.95 9.34 -14.06
N THR A 103 8.46 9.67 -12.87
CA THR A 103 7.64 9.77 -11.64
C THR A 103 6.46 10.71 -11.85
N MET A 104 6.68 11.87 -12.49
CA MET A 104 5.61 12.85 -12.71
C MET A 104 4.51 12.33 -13.63
N ASP A 105 4.84 11.51 -14.63
CA ASP A 105 3.84 10.90 -15.50
C ASP A 105 3.02 9.86 -14.72
N ALA A 106 3.66 9.06 -13.87
CA ALA A 106 2.96 8.13 -12.98
C ALA A 106 2.02 8.88 -12.03
N VAL A 107 2.52 9.93 -11.37
CA VAL A 107 1.80 10.78 -10.42
C VAL A 107 0.58 11.44 -11.07
N LYS A 108 0.69 11.95 -12.31
CA LYS A 108 -0.47 12.47 -13.05
C LYS A 108 -1.56 11.42 -13.23
N VAL A 109 -1.19 10.18 -13.53
CA VAL A 109 -2.16 9.09 -13.65
C VAL A 109 -2.81 8.79 -12.30
N LEU A 110 -2.02 8.75 -11.22
CA LEU A 110 -2.51 8.52 -9.85
C LEU A 110 -3.46 9.60 -9.34
N ILE A 111 -3.18 10.88 -9.61
CA ILE A 111 -4.09 12.00 -9.32
C ILE A 111 -5.43 11.76 -10.02
N GLY A 112 -5.38 11.40 -11.31
CA GLY A 112 -6.58 11.10 -12.09
C GLY A 112 -7.30 9.82 -11.62
N SER A 113 -6.63 8.89 -10.95
CA SER A 113 -7.28 7.75 -10.29
C SER A 113 -8.06 8.22 -9.06
N ARG A 114 -7.47 9.07 -8.22
CA ARG A 114 -8.14 9.60 -7.02
C ARG A 114 -9.39 10.43 -7.36
N SER A 115 -9.34 11.23 -8.43
CA SER A 115 -10.52 11.98 -8.91
C SER A 115 -11.65 11.07 -9.38
N LEU A 116 -11.35 9.80 -9.70
CA LEU A 116 -12.32 8.77 -10.04
C LEU A 116 -12.72 7.91 -8.83
N GLY A 117 -12.49 8.35 -7.59
CA GLY A 117 -12.90 7.58 -6.42
C GLY A 117 -12.07 6.31 -6.19
N ILE A 118 -10.90 6.17 -6.81
CA ILE A 118 -10.01 5.01 -6.64
C ILE A 118 -9.03 5.29 -5.49
N ASN A 119 -9.01 4.38 -4.50
CA ASN A 119 -8.04 4.38 -3.42
C ASN A 119 -6.69 3.86 -3.93
N LEU A 120 -5.60 4.33 -3.33
CA LEU A 120 -4.25 4.02 -3.75
C LEU A 120 -3.50 3.24 -2.67
N LEU A 121 -2.84 2.15 -3.05
CA LEU A 121 -1.81 1.51 -2.24
C LEU A 121 -0.55 1.41 -3.08
N VAL A 122 0.53 2.08 -2.69
CA VAL A 122 1.76 2.12 -3.48
C VAL A 122 2.89 1.64 -2.60
N SER A 123 3.72 0.69 -3.07
CA SER A 123 4.96 0.35 -2.39
C SER A 123 6.18 0.89 -3.13
N ALA A 124 7.20 1.25 -2.35
CA ALA A 124 8.45 1.77 -2.84
C ALA A 124 9.59 1.46 -1.88
N ASN A 125 10.82 1.35 -2.39
CA ASN A 125 12.01 1.19 -1.55
C ASN A 125 12.47 2.49 -0.85
N LYS A 126 11.82 3.62 -1.13
CA LYS A 126 12.09 4.93 -0.53
C LYS A 126 10.85 5.80 -0.55
N ARG A 127 10.87 6.88 0.23
CA ARG A 127 9.81 7.90 0.20
C ARG A 127 9.91 8.75 -1.07
N PHE A 128 8.87 8.70 -1.88
CA PHE A 128 8.66 9.66 -2.96
C PHE A 128 7.80 10.81 -2.42
N VAL A 129 8.37 12.01 -2.34
CA VAL A 129 7.67 13.22 -1.86
C VAL A 129 6.33 13.43 -2.60
N HIS A 130 6.30 13.07 -3.89
CA HIS A 130 5.10 13.23 -4.72
C HIS A 130 3.99 12.25 -4.33
N LEU A 131 4.33 11.09 -3.78
CA LEU A 131 3.36 10.13 -3.24
C LEU A 131 2.80 10.59 -1.90
N VAL A 132 3.60 11.28 -1.07
CA VAL A 132 3.14 11.84 0.21
C VAL A 132 1.95 12.79 0.02
N GLY A 133 1.92 13.55 -1.08
CA GLY A 133 0.77 14.40 -1.42
C GLY A 133 -0.47 13.62 -1.89
N LEU A 134 -0.32 12.34 -2.24
CA LEU A 134 -1.38 11.47 -2.74
C LEU A 134 -1.85 10.45 -1.71
N THR A 135 -1.07 10.21 -0.66
CA THR A 135 -1.35 9.23 0.39
C THR A 135 -1.59 9.93 1.71
N GLU A 136 -2.53 9.40 2.49
CA GLU A 136 -2.82 9.87 3.86
C GLU A 136 -2.00 9.08 4.87
N TYR A 137 -1.71 7.82 4.53
CA TYR A 137 -1.06 6.86 5.41
C TYR A 137 0.30 6.44 4.89
N LEU A 138 1.16 6.04 5.81
CA LEU A 138 2.46 5.42 5.56
C LEU A 138 2.58 4.15 6.37
N VAL A 139 2.85 3.03 5.72
CA VAL A 139 3.35 1.82 6.36
C VAL A 139 4.85 1.79 6.16
N THR A 140 5.63 1.70 7.23
CA THR A 140 7.06 1.39 7.15
C THR A 140 7.27 -0.08 7.48
N LEU A 141 8.11 -0.78 6.72
CA LEU A 141 8.50 -2.18 6.93
C LEU A 141 9.99 -2.26 7.30
N ASN A 142 10.37 -3.35 7.99
CA ASN A 142 11.72 -3.64 8.46
C ASN A 142 12.39 -2.51 9.25
N LYS A 143 11.63 -1.88 10.16
CA LYS A 143 12.08 -0.64 10.81
C LYS A 143 13.24 -0.84 11.80
N SER A 144 13.27 -1.94 12.55
CA SER A 144 14.30 -2.21 13.58
C SER A 144 14.23 -3.65 14.10
N ASN A 145 15.14 -4.03 15.00
CA ASN A 145 15.10 -5.32 15.70
C ASN A 145 13.83 -5.49 16.57
N ALA A 146 13.26 -4.42 17.11
CA ALA A 146 12.10 -4.49 18.00
C ALA A 146 10.75 -4.36 17.26
N VAL A 147 10.73 -3.61 16.16
CA VAL A 147 9.50 -3.29 15.41
C VAL A 147 9.67 -3.63 13.94
N PHE A 148 8.85 -4.57 13.47
CA PHE A 148 8.80 -4.96 12.08
C PHE A 148 8.13 -3.88 11.24
N SER A 149 6.93 -3.46 11.62
CA SER A 149 6.12 -2.52 10.82
C SER A 149 5.31 -1.56 11.66
N GLU A 150 5.06 -0.36 11.11
CA GLU A 150 4.17 0.63 11.71
C GLU A 150 3.34 1.33 10.64
N LEU A 151 2.07 1.58 10.97
CA LEU A 151 1.16 2.41 10.21
C LEU A 151 1.08 3.81 10.83
N TYR A 152 1.32 4.82 10.02
CA TYR A 152 1.25 6.25 10.37
C TYR A 152 0.18 6.97 9.57
N ARG A 153 -0.36 8.04 10.14
CA ARG A 153 -1.10 9.08 9.39
C ARG A 153 -0.27 10.36 9.31
N TYR A 154 0.06 10.82 8.10
CA TYR A 154 0.96 11.96 7.89
C TYR A 154 0.53 13.23 8.63
N SER A 155 -0.75 13.58 8.56
CA SER A 155 -1.28 14.83 9.13
C SER A 155 -1.12 14.93 10.65
N THR A 156 -1.09 13.79 11.34
CA THR A 156 -1.02 13.75 12.82
C THR A 156 0.32 13.23 13.34
N GLN A 157 1.14 12.67 12.45
CA GLN A 157 2.36 11.92 12.80
C GLN A 157 2.15 10.82 13.85
N LYS A 158 0.90 10.38 14.03
CA LYS A 158 0.52 9.37 15.03
C LYS A 158 0.67 7.97 14.43
N VAL A 159 1.28 7.08 15.21
CA VAL A 159 1.25 5.64 14.97
C VAL A 159 -0.15 5.12 15.30
N LEU A 160 -0.78 4.49 14.31
CA LEU A 160 -2.13 3.94 14.42
C LEU A 160 -2.13 2.44 14.71
N ALA A 161 -1.08 1.74 14.25
CA ALA A 161 -0.87 0.33 14.48
C ALA A 161 0.62 0.01 14.37
N SER A 162 1.07 -1.01 15.09
CA SER A 162 2.45 -1.51 15.03
C SER A 162 2.46 -3.03 15.05
N LEU A 163 3.39 -3.62 14.30
CA LEU A 163 3.73 -5.04 14.35
C LEU A 163 5.15 -5.15 14.92
N LYS A 164 5.26 -5.70 16.12
CA LYS A 164 6.55 -5.94 16.76
C LYS A 164 7.21 -7.19 16.18
N ASN A 165 8.53 -7.20 16.12
CA ASN A 165 9.23 -8.48 16.03
C ASN A 165 9.01 -9.17 17.37
N ASP A 166 8.70 -10.46 17.36
CA ASP A 166 8.77 -11.22 18.62
C ASP A 166 10.25 -11.18 19.03
N SER A 167 10.55 -10.37 20.04
CA SER A 167 11.75 -10.57 20.84
C SER A 167 11.56 -11.93 21.46
N TRP A 168 12.24 -12.95 20.93
CA TRP A 168 12.70 -14.02 21.79
C TRP A 168 13.59 -13.33 22.81
N GLY A 169 12.99 -12.87 23.91
CA GLY A 169 13.74 -12.60 25.11
C GLY A 169 14.56 -13.86 25.33
N GLU A 170 15.86 -13.68 25.46
CA GLU A 170 16.67 -14.59 26.25
C GLU A 170 15.81 -15.02 27.44
N ALA A 171 15.69 -16.33 27.61
CA ALA A 171 15.03 -16.88 28.77
C ALA A 171 15.74 -16.30 30.00
N ASP A 172 15.09 -15.35 30.66
CA ASP A 172 15.44 -14.96 32.02
C ASP A 172 15.21 -16.20 32.89
N GLU A 173 16.35 -16.80 33.25
CA GLU A 173 16.74 -17.39 34.53
C GLU A 173 15.78 -18.38 35.21
N SER A 174 16.24 -19.63 35.37
CA SER A 174 16.60 -20.22 36.69
C SER A 174 17.13 -21.64 36.53
#